data_AF-A0A2S5X214-F1
#
_entry.id   AF-A0A2S5X214-F1
#
_cell.length_a   1.000
_cell.length_b   1.000
_cell.length_c   1.000
_cell.angle_alpha   90.00
_cell.angle_beta   90.00
_cell.angle_gamma   90.00
#
_symmetry.space_group_name_H-M   'P 1'
#
loop_
_entity.id
_entity.type
_entity.pdbx_description
1 polymer ?
#
loop_
_entity_poly.entity_id
_entity_poly.type
_entity_poly.pdbx_seq_one_letter_code
_entity_poly.pdbx_strand_id
1 'polypeptide(L)'
;MSDSPRSETNLLNRRAVVKAAAWAAPTIALAVASPAHAASPGQQPAGLQGWIAFAHPDADTTSSYTVHGYDTGAHAYGTYGLWVTNTKATSTITGIRIYLHYQPGPAAWSPRAESSSWSDLKPDGTTTIDGVVHQTYRMDYVGSVTPANGVTKIRNDMFFESDEMSFDKRPSFYIDRYVIVDGVELAFRRGRDQSDYTPLNDNTPPNLPSTEPSGRLSRMTGDTSAGIDSSLAPA
;
A
#
# COMPACT_ATOMS: atom_id res chain seq x y z
N MET A 1 -7.77 14.66 99.33
CA MET A 1 -6.76 13.70 99.82
C MET A 1 -6.83 12.47 98.93
N SER A 2 -5.67 12.07 98.40
CA SER A 2 -5.35 10.91 97.53
C SER A 2 -5.89 9.58 98.09
N ASP A 3 -6.06 8.48 97.34
CA ASP A 3 -5.14 7.81 96.41
C ASP A 3 -5.91 6.90 95.42
N SER A 4 -5.35 6.73 94.22
CA SER A 4 -5.43 5.48 93.42
C SER A 4 -4.23 4.60 93.82
N PRO A 5 -4.24 3.24 93.75
CA PRO A 5 -4.34 2.51 92.47
C PRO A 5 -4.87 1.05 92.54
N ARG A 6 -5.18 0.41 91.39
CA ARG A 6 -4.41 -0.70 90.80
C ARG A 6 -5.09 -1.29 89.56
N SER A 7 -4.26 -1.52 88.54
CA SER A 7 -4.55 -2.24 87.30
C SER A 7 -5.04 -3.67 87.51
N GLU A 8 -6.04 -4.07 86.72
CA GLU A 8 -6.13 -5.43 86.20
C GLU A 8 -6.03 -5.40 84.67
N THR A 9 -4.83 -5.75 84.21
CA THR A 9 -4.55 -6.28 82.88
C THR A 9 -5.15 -7.68 82.75
N ASN A 10 -6.01 -7.92 81.76
CA ASN A 10 -6.17 -9.27 81.22
C ASN A 10 -6.40 -9.27 79.69
N LEU A 11 -5.27 -9.34 79.00
CA LEU A 11 -4.97 -10.15 77.81
C LEU A 11 -5.91 -10.05 76.60
N LEU A 12 -5.48 -9.20 75.66
CA LEU A 12 -5.79 -9.27 74.24
C LEU A 12 -5.68 -10.72 73.71
N ASN A 13 -6.82 -11.27 73.30
CA ASN A 13 -6.92 -12.58 72.67
C ASN A 13 -6.26 -12.55 71.27
N ARG A 14 -5.09 -13.18 71.15
CA ARG A 14 -4.27 -13.27 69.92
C ARG A 14 -4.89 -14.13 68.80
N ARG A 15 -6.16 -14.54 68.88
CA ARG A 15 -6.88 -15.32 67.86
C ARG A 15 -7.90 -14.55 67.02
N ALA A 16 -7.89 -13.22 67.07
CA ALA A 16 -8.80 -12.36 66.29
C ALA A 16 -8.12 -11.65 65.09
N VAL A 17 -7.00 -12.17 64.57
CA VAL A 17 -6.20 -11.50 63.51
C VAL A 17 -6.28 -12.21 62.14
N VAL A 18 -7.07 -13.28 61.94
CA VAL A 18 -7.07 -14.03 60.66
C VAL A 18 -8.45 -14.14 59.99
N LYS A 19 -9.31 -13.11 60.08
CA LYS A 19 -10.58 -13.10 59.31
C LYS A 19 -10.93 -11.74 58.71
N ALA A 20 -9.99 -11.14 58.00
CA ALA A 20 -10.28 -10.00 57.11
C ALA A 20 -9.36 -10.05 55.88
N ALA A 21 -9.49 -11.10 55.06
CA ALA A 21 -8.79 -11.20 53.77
C ALA A 21 -9.63 -11.99 52.76
N ALA A 22 -10.89 -11.58 52.60
CA ALA A 22 -11.81 -11.98 51.53
C ALA A 22 -12.99 -11.01 51.74
N TRP A 23 -13.26 -9.97 50.96
CA TRP A 23 -13.30 -9.85 49.52
C TRP A 23 -13.18 -8.36 49.19
N ALA A 24 -11.99 -7.88 48.85
CA ALA A 24 -11.83 -6.61 48.15
C ALA A 24 -11.29 -6.96 46.77
N ALA A 25 -12.19 -7.40 45.89
CA ALA A 25 -11.86 -7.47 44.48
C ALA A 25 -11.74 -6.01 43.97
N PRO A 26 -10.59 -5.56 43.47
CA PRO A 26 -10.57 -4.33 42.70
C PRO A 26 -11.33 -4.61 41.41
N THR A 27 -12.54 -4.07 41.29
CA THR A 27 -13.22 -3.98 40.00
C THR A 27 -12.41 -2.99 39.16
N ILE A 28 -11.40 -3.50 38.46
CA ILE A 28 -10.72 -2.74 37.41
C ILE A 28 -11.74 -2.63 36.28
N ALA A 29 -12.48 -1.53 36.25
CA ALA A 29 -13.21 -1.13 35.06
C ALA A 29 -12.17 -0.86 33.98
N LEU A 30 -11.99 -1.81 33.07
CA LEU A 30 -11.35 -1.56 31.79
C LEU A 30 -12.24 -0.58 31.05
N ALA A 31 -11.97 0.72 31.21
CA ALA A 31 -12.38 1.71 30.24
C ALA A 31 -11.65 1.35 28.94
N VAL A 32 -12.27 0.48 28.14
CA VAL A 32 -11.91 0.35 26.73
C VAL A 32 -12.14 1.73 26.13
N ALA A 33 -11.05 2.48 25.95
CA ALA A 33 -11.03 3.60 25.05
C ALA A 33 -11.35 3.04 23.67
N SER A 34 -12.64 2.91 23.35
CA SER A 34 -13.08 2.74 21.99
C SER A 34 -12.57 3.97 21.24
N PRO A 35 -11.73 3.81 20.20
CA PRO A 35 -11.42 4.93 19.34
C PRO A 35 -12.75 5.43 18.80
N ALA A 36 -13.18 6.60 19.25
CA ALA A 36 -14.27 7.33 18.65
C ALA A 36 -13.77 7.81 17.28
N HIS A 37 -13.69 6.90 16.31
CA HIS A 37 -13.62 7.25 14.91
C HIS A 37 -14.99 7.79 14.53
N ALA A 38 -15.20 9.07 14.85
CA ALA A 38 -16.22 9.87 14.22
C ALA A 38 -15.95 9.82 12.71
N ALA A 39 -16.81 9.10 12.00
CA ALA A 39 -16.82 9.03 10.55
C ALA A 39 -17.22 10.40 9.98
N SER A 40 -16.25 11.32 9.94
CA SER A 40 -16.17 12.30 8.86
C SER A 40 -16.17 11.54 7.53
N PRO A 41 -16.73 12.05 6.42
CA PRO A 41 -16.53 11.44 5.10
C PRO A 41 -15.03 11.15 4.97
N GLY A 42 -14.72 9.85 4.95
CA GLY A 42 -13.43 9.36 5.38
C GLY A 42 -12.37 9.92 4.46
N GLN A 43 -11.54 10.83 5.00
CA GLN A 43 -10.27 11.14 4.38
C GLN A 43 -9.62 9.79 4.11
N GLN A 44 -9.33 9.48 2.83
CA GLN A 44 -8.69 8.21 2.51
C GLN A 44 -7.46 8.08 3.43
N PRO A 45 -7.13 6.92 3.98
CA PRO A 45 -5.86 6.81 4.68
C PRO A 45 -4.73 7.05 3.67
N ALA A 46 -3.56 7.36 4.19
CA ALA A 46 -2.39 7.53 3.34
C ALA A 46 -2.15 6.24 2.54
N GLY A 47 -1.50 6.35 1.38
CA GLY A 47 -1.18 5.20 0.55
C GLY A 47 -0.30 5.60 -0.63
N LEU A 48 0.59 4.69 -1.06
CA LEU A 48 1.52 4.93 -2.18
C LEU A 48 0.83 4.78 -3.53
N GLN A 49 0.04 5.79 -3.91
CA GLN A 49 -0.76 5.82 -5.12
C GLN A 49 0.03 6.29 -6.35
N GLY A 50 -0.61 6.19 -7.51
CA GLY A 50 -0.11 6.71 -8.78
C GLY A 50 0.24 5.65 -9.82
N TRP A 51 0.94 6.05 -10.88
CA TRP A 51 1.18 5.20 -12.05
C TRP A 51 2.68 5.00 -12.30
N ILE A 52 3.04 3.73 -12.53
CA ILE A 52 4.34 3.31 -13.08
C ILE A 52 4.00 2.71 -14.42
N ALA A 53 4.70 3.12 -15.46
CA ALA A 53 4.50 2.57 -16.78
C ALA A 53 5.21 1.23 -16.90
N PHE A 54 4.48 0.26 -17.43
CA PHE A 54 5.00 -1.05 -17.74
C PHE A 54 4.81 -1.27 -19.23
N ALA A 55 5.90 -1.56 -19.95
CA ALA A 55 5.78 -2.22 -21.24
C ALA A 55 5.99 -3.71 -21.03
N HIS A 56 5.19 -4.50 -21.71
CA HIS A 56 5.29 -5.94 -21.72
C HIS A 56 5.33 -6.42 -23.18
N PRO A 57 5.99 -7.54 -23.44
CA PRO A 57 5.88 -8.20 -24.74
C PRO A 57 4.45 -8.72 -24.95
N ASP A 58 3.99 -8.68 -26.20
CA ASP A 58 2.73 -9.32 -26.60
C ASP A 58 2.96 -10.81 -26.90
N ALA A 59 1.89 -11.59 -26.99
CA ALA A 59 1.98 -12.98 -27.40
C ALA A 59 2.64 -13.09 -28.79
N ASP A 60 3.45 -14.12 -28.98
CA ASP A 60 4.19 -14.41 -30.21
C ASP A 60 5.20 -13.32 -30.62
N THR A 61 5.63 -12.48 -29.66
CA THR A 61 6.69 -11.48 -29.86
C THR A 61 7.91 -11.77 -29.00
N THR A 62 9.08 -11.38 -29.50
CA THR A 62 10.32 -11.31 -28.72
C THR A 62 10.55 -9.86 -28.34
N SER A 63 10.51 -9.55 -27.05
CA SER A 63 10.76 -8.21 -26.54
C SER A 63 11.12 -8.25 -25.06
N SER A 64 11.50 -7.11 -24.50
CA SER A 64 11.81 -6.96 -23.07
C SER A 64 10.62 -6.39 -22.30
N TYR A 65 10.54 -6.70 -21.02
CA TYR A 65 9.76 -5.91 -20.08
C TYR A 65 10.46 -4.58 -19.82
N THR A 66 9.68 -3.51 -19.63
CA THR A 66 10.21 -2.25 -19.11
C THR A 66 9.38 -1.77 -17.92
N VAL A 67 10.06 -1.11 -16.99
CA VAL A 67 9.47 -0.48 -15.81
C VAL A 67 9.97 0.95 -15.77
N HIS A 68 9.06 1.92 -15.89
CA HIS A 68 9.43 3.33 -15.96
C HIS A 68 8.55 4.18 -15.05
N GLY A 69 9.19 4.88 -14.10
CA GLY A 69 8.51 5.73 -13.14
C GLY A 69 8.01 7.07 -13.70
N TYR A 70 8.69 7.64 -14.71
CA TYR A 70 8.43 9.00 -15.22
C TYR A 70 8.38 10.08 -14.12
N ASP A 71 9.49 10.80 -13.91
CA ASP A 71 9.55 11.86 -12.90
C ASP A 71 9.25 13.27 -13.46
N THR A 72 9.30 13.46 -14.78
CA THR A 72 9.16 14.75 -15.49
C THR A 72 8.02 14.77 -16.52
N GLY A 73 7.26 15.87 -16.61
CA GLY A 73 6.09 16.00 -17.49
C GLY A 73 4.91 16.70 -16.82
N ALA A 74 3.77 16.81 -17.52
CA ALA A 74 2.50 17.31 -16.97
C ALA A 74 1.89 16.31 -15.98
N HIS A 75 2.61 16.05 -14.90
CA HIS A 75 2.28 15.03 -13.89
C HIS A 75 1.37 15.62 -12.83
N ALA A 76 0.08 15.77 -13.15
CA ALA A 76 -0.92 16.04 -12.14
C ALA A 76 -1.15 14.78 -11.29
N TYR A 77 -1.43 14.99 -9.99
CA TYR A 77 -1.94 13.93 -9.12
C TYR A 77 -3.07 13.17 -9.83
N GLY A 78 -3.01 11.83 -9.81
CA GLY A 78 -3.97 10.97 -10.50
C GLY A 78 -3.62 10.62 -11.96
N THR A 79 -2.59 11.24 -12.57
CA THR A 79 -2.20 10.93 -13.97
C THR A 79 -0.94 10.06 -14.05
N TYR A 80 0.19 10.52 -13.50
CA TYR A 80 1.49 9.83 -13.53
C TYR A 80 2.34 10.17 -12.29
N GLY A 81 3.32 9.32 -11.96
CA GLY A 81 4.19 9.46 -10.78
C GLY A 81 3.69 8.69 -9.56
N LEU A 82 4.49 8.67 -8.49
CA LEU A 82 4.16 8.05 -7.20
C LEU A 82 3.84 9.12 -6.15
N TRP A 83 2.78 8.89 -5.39
CA TRP A 83 2.22 9.88 -4.47
C TRP A 83 1.79 9.21 -3.17
N VAL A 84 2.05 9.84 -2.03
CA VAL A 84 1.47 9.47 -0.75
C VAL A 84 0.38 10.46 -0.41
N THR A 85 -0.85 9.98 -0.32
CA THR A 85 -2.02 10.81 0.02
C THR A 85 -2.11 11.08 1.52
N ASN A 86 -2.87 12.10 1.89
CA ASN A 86 -3.26 12.42 3.27
C ASN A 86 -2.08 12.64 4.23
N THR A 87 -0.99 13.16 3.67
CA THR A 87 0.23 13.51 4.41
C THR A 87 0.14 14.88 5.03
N LYS A 88 0.89 15.10 6.11
CA LYS A 88 1.17 16.42 6.67
C LYS A 88 2.63 16.78 6.41
N ALA A 89 2.99 18.06 6.44
CA ALA A 89 4.39 18.50 6.38
C ALA A 89 5.26 17.91 7.52
N THR A 90 4.65 17.38 8.57
CA THR A 90 5.29 16.69 9.70
C THR A 90 5.23 15.18 9.62
N SER A 91 4.60 14.60 8.59
CA SER A 91 4.48 13.14 8.47
C SER A 91 5.85 12.49 8.26
N THR A 92 6.06 11.30 8.81
CA THR A 92 7.23 10.48 8.53
C THR A 92 6.88 9.47 7.45
N ILE A 93 7.59 9.50 6.32
CA ILE A 93 7.34 8.62 5.17
C ILE A 93 8.61 7.81 4.90
N THR A 94 8.56 6.51 5.14
CA THR A 94 9.71 5.60 5.04
C THR A 94 9.28 4.22 4.53
N GLY A 95 10.23 3.27 4.42
CA GLY A 95 9.91 1.88 4.08
C GLY A 95 9.26 1.72 2.70
N ILE A 96 9.50 2.66 1.78
CA ILE A 96 8.93 2.61 0.43
C ILE A 96 9.64 1.51 -0.35
N ARG A 97 8.87 0.52 -0.80
CA ARG A 97 9.36 -0.61 -1.60
C ARG A 97 8.31 -1.05 -2.59
N ILE A 98 8.78 -1.53 -3.73
CA ILE A 98 7.96 -2.04 -4.81
C ILE A 98 8.40 -3.47 -5.11
N TYR A 99 7.43 -4.37 -5.16
CA TYR A 99 7.62 -5.72 -5.68
C TYR A 99 6.92 -5.86 -7.02
N LEU A 100 7.60 -6.49 -7.95
CA LEU A 100 7.09 -6.83 -9.27
C LEU A 100 7.00 -8.34 -9.37
N HIS A 101 5.84 -8.85 -9.77
CA HIS A 101 5.59 -10.29 -9.89
C HIS A 101 5.26 -10.61 -11.35
N TYR A 102 6.11 -11.41 -11.99
CA TYR A 102 5.97 -11.77 -13.41
C TYR A 102 5.79 -13.26 -13.62
N GLN A 103 5.00 -13.61 -14.63
CA GLN A 103 4.92 -14.97 -15.15
C GLN A 103 4.75 -14.96 -16.69
N PRO A 104 5.73 -15.51 -17.44
CA PRO A 104 7.06 -15.90 -16.96
C PRO A 104 7.87 -14.66 -16.52
N GLY A 105 8.82 -14.86 -15.61
CA GLY A 105 9.70 -13.79 -15.14
C GLY A 105 11.03 -13.74 -15.90
N PRO A 106 11.61 -12.55 -16.14
CA PRO A 106 12.92 -12.39 -16.77
C PRO A 106 14.07 -12.90 -15.89
N ALA A 107 15.17 -13.33 -16.50
CA ALA A 107 16.32 -13.78 -15.72
C ALA A 107 17.08 -12.60 -15.09
N ALA A 108 17.06 -11.43 -15.73
CA ALA A 108 17.80 -10.28 -15.28
C ALA A 108 17.07 -8.96 -15.58
N TRP A 109 17.46 -7.93 -14.84
CA TRP A 109 17.07 -6.55 -15.07
C TRP A 109 18.32 -5.67 -15.15
N SER A 110 18.27 -4.67 -16.04
CA SER A 110 19.31 -3.66 -16.18
C SER A 110 18.70 -2.26 -16.12
N PRO A 111 19.35 -1.29 -15.46
CA PRO A 111 18.94 0.10 -15.53
C PRO A 111 19.14 0.62 -16.97
N ARG A 112 18.10 1.23 -17.54
CA ARG A 112 18.17 1.99 -18.79
C ARG A 112 18.60 3.44 -18.55
N ALA A 113 18.34 3.94 -17.35
CA ALA A 113 18.83 5.22 -16.85
C ALA A 113 19.18 5.06 -15.36
N GLU A 114 20.17 5.84 -14.90
CA GLU A 114 20.51 5.89 -13.48
C GLU A 114 19.33 6.48 -12.69
N SER A 115 18.92 5.77 -11.64
CA SER A 115 17.96 6.27 -10.67
C SER A 115 18.70 6.93 -9.52
N SER A 116 18.27 8.13 -9.11
CA SER A 116 18.86 8.79 -7.94
C SER A 116 18.20 8.36 -6.63
N SER A 117 17.00 7.77 -6.70
CA SER A 117 16.15 7.56 -5.53
C SER A 117 15.68 6.13 -5.36
N TRP A 118 16.01 5.23 -6.29
CA TRP A 118 15.64 3.81 -6.23
C TRP A 118 16.88 2.93 -6.35
N SER A 119 16.90 1.82 -5.60
CA SER A 119 17.86 0.75 -5.81
C SER A 119 17.64 0.07 -7.16
N ASP A 120 18.61 -0.72 -7.61
CA ASP A 120 18.37 -1.64 -8.74
C ASP A 120 17.20 -2.58 -8.43
N LEU A 121 16.52 -2.99 -9.48
CA LEU A 121 15.51 -4.04 -9.44
C LEU A 121 16.18 -5.42 -9.44
N LYS A 122 16.03 -6.17 -8.34
CA LYS A 122 16.73 -7.46 -8.14
C LYS A 122 15.75 -8.60 -7.88
N PRO A 123 16.09 -9.85 -8.24
CA PRO A 123 15.30 -11.02 -7.87
C PRO A 123 15.12 -11.14 -6.36
N ASP A 124 13.92 -11.49 -5.92
CA ASP A 124 13.52 -11.65 -4.50
C ASP A 124 12.60 -12.87 -4.31
N GLY A 125 12.93 -13.97 -5.01
CA GLY A 125 12.22 -15.24 -4.88
C GLY A 125 10.95 -15.33 -5.70
N THR A 126 9.92 -15.99 -5.13
CA THR A 126 8.64 -16.25 -5.82
C THR A 126 7.46 -15.94 -4.92
N THR A 127 6.33 -15.57 -5.54
CA THR A 127 5.07 -15.28 -4.85
C THR A 127 3.94 -16.03 -5.56
N THR A 128 3.03 -16.66 -4.79
CA THR A 128 1.83 -17.28 -5.35
C THR A 128 0.67 -16.27 -5.31
N ILE A 129 0.09 -15.99 -6.47
CA ILE A 129 -1.03 -15.05 -6.65
C ILE A 129 -2.11 -15.81 -7.40
N ASP A 130 -3.31 -15.90 -6.81
CA ASP A 130 -4.46 -16.62 -7.37
C ASP A 130 -4.13 -18.07 -7.78
N GLY A 131 -3.32 -18.75 -6.96
CA GLY A 131 -2.89 -20.13 -7.21
C GLY A 131 -1.75 -20.27 -8.24
N VAL A 132 -1.21 -19.17 -8.75
CA VAL A 132 -0.17 -19.18 -9.77
C VAL A 132 1.15 -18.59 -9.26
N VAL A 133 2.25 -19.30 -9.48
CA VAL A 133 3.59 -18.90 -9.03
C VAL A 133 4.18 -17.88 -9.99
N HIS A 134 4.57 -16.72 -9.45
CA HIS A 134 5.23 -15.63 -10.15
C HIS A 134 6.66 -15.46 -9.63
N GLN A 135 7.60 -15.16 -10.53
CA GLN A 135 8.92 -14.68 -10.14
C GLN A 135 8.79 -13.27 -9.58
N THR A 136 9.46 -13.01 -8.45
CA THR A 136 9.35 -11.75 -7.72
C THR A 136 10.66 -10.98 -7.80
N TYR A 137 10.55 -9.67 -8.00
CA TYR A 137 11.66 -8.74 -8.03
C TYR A 137 11.34 -7.57 -7.12
N ARG A 138 12.35 -7.01 -6.46
CA ARG A 138 12.20 -5.92 -5.51
C ARG A 138 13.08 -4.74 -5.88
N MET A 139 12.56 -3.54 -5.66
CA MET A 139 13.31 -2.29 -5.59
C MET A 139 12.90 -1.52 -4.33
N ASP A 140 13.86 -0.85 -3.71
CA ASP A 140 13.67 -0.02 -2.53
C ASP A 140 13.92 1.44 -2.86
N TYR A 141 13.13 2.34 -2.25
CA TYR A 141 13.41 3.76 -2.30
C TYR A 141 14.55 4.08 -1.34
N VAL A 142 15.62 4.66 -1.88
CA VAL A 142 16.82 5.07 -1.14
C VAL A 142 16.94 6.59 -1.02
N GLY A 143 16.08 7.34 -1.72
CA GLY A 143 16.03 8.79 -1.64
C GLY A 143 15.47 9.30 -0.30
N SER A 144 15.57 10.60 -0.08
CA SER A 144 14.82 11.28 0.97
C SER A 144 13.41 11.64 0.48
N VAL A 145 12.46 11.74 1.41
CA VAL A 145 11.11 12.23 1.13
C VAL A 145 10.91 13.55 1.88
N THR A 146 10.43 14.57 1.20
CA THR A 146 9.99 15.83 1.83
C THR A 146 8.46 15.84 1.89
N PRO A 147 7.86 15.58 3.06
CA PRO A 147 6.42 15.54 3.21
C PRO A 147 5.77 16.89 2.88
N ALA A 148 4.60 16.85 2.26
CA ALA A 148 3.76 18.00 1.98
C ALA A 148 2.36 17.81 2.58
N ASN A 149 1.64 18.91 2.77
CA ASN A 149 0.25 18.85 3.24
C ASN A 149 -0.66 18.33 2.12
N GLY A 150 -1.51 17.36 2.44
CA GLY A 150 -2.48 16.77 1.53
C GLY A 150 -1.90 15.64 0.70
N VAL A 151 -0.90 15.92 -0.15
CA VAL A 151 -0.29 14.90 -1.03
C VAL A 151 1.22 15.13 -1.11
N THR A 152 2.00 14.08 -0.83
CA THR A 152 3.46 14.10 -0.99
C THR A 152 3.86 13.37 -2.28
N LYS A 153 4.62 14.03 -3.15
CA LYS A 153 5.23 13.38 -4.32
C LYS A 153 6.43 12.54 -3.89
N ILE A 154 6.51 11.30 -4.37
CA ILE A 154 7.70 10.47 -4.29
C ILE A 154 8.42 10.57 -5.63
N ARG A 155 9.74 10.77 -5.57
CA ARG A 155 10.57 10.81 -6.77
C ARG A 155 10.48 9.47 -7.50
N ASN A 156 10.12 9.50 -8.78
CA ASN A 156 9.80 8.31 -9.56
C ASN A 156 10.68 8.22 -10.82
N ASP A 157 11.99 8.28 -10.63
CA ASP A 157 12.99 8.39 -11.70
C ASP A 157 13.60 7.04 -12.12
N MET A 158 13.04 5.92 -11.69
CA MET A 158 13.53 4.62 -12.12
C MET A 158 13.18 4.31 -13.59
N PHE A 159 14.12 3.68 -14.29
CA PHE A 159 13.88 3.06 -15.59
C PHE A 159 14.69 1.77 -15.71
N PHE A 160 14.01 0.63 -15.68
CA PHE A 160 14.59 -0.71 -15.85
C PHE A 160 14.07 -1.39 -17.11
N GLU A 161 14.90 -2.25 -17.67
CA GLU A 161 14.54 -3.16 -18.76
C GLU A 161 15.07 -4.56 -18.46
N SER A 162 14.30 -5.57 -18.83
CA SER A 162 14.71 -6.97 -18.71
C SER A 162 15.56 -7.45 -19.89
N ASP A 163 16.14 -8.64 -19.75
CA ASP A 163 16.54 -9.42 -20.92
C ASP A 163 15.36 -9.66 -21.88
N GLU A 164 15.68 -9.86 -23.16
CA GLU A 164 14.67 -10.20 -24.18
C GLU A 164 14.04 -11.56 -23.87
N MET A 165 12.73 -11.64 -24.03
CA MET A 165 11.96 -12.84 -23.77
C MET A 165 10.98 -13.10 -24.90
N SER A 166 10.69 -14.37 -25.15
CA SER A 166 9.67 -14.81 -26.10
C SER A 166 8.51 -15.45 -25.35
N PHE A 167 7.28 -15.16 -25.79
CA PHE A 167 6.07 -15.57 -25.10
C PHE A 167 5.14 -16.29 -26.06
N ASP A 168 4.69 -17.49 -25.67
CA ASP A 168 3.61 -18.23 -26.34
C ASP A 168 2.23 -17.70 -25.93
N LYS A 169 2.16 -16.99 -24.79
CA LYS A 169 0.94 -16.46 -24.20
C LYS A 169 1.17 -15.11 -23.59
N ARG A 170 0.09 -14.35 -23.46
CA ARG A 170 0.09 -13.05 -22.80
C ARG A 170 0.61 -13.20 -21.35
N PRO A 171 1.68 -12.49 -20.95
CA PRO A 171 2.25 -12.65 -19.62
C PRO A 171 1.35 -12.06 -18.52
N SER A 172 1.42 -12.69 -17.34
CA SER A 172 0.80 -12.20 -16.11
C SER A 172 1.77 -11.30 -15.35
N PHE A 173 1.24 -10.21 -14.80
CA PHE A 173 2.02 -9.23 -14.05
C PHE A 173 1.21 -8.60 -12.92
N TYR A 174 1.83 -8.49 -11.75
CA TYR A 174 1.32 -7.77 -10.58
C TYR A 174 2.40 -6.85 -10.01
N ILE A 175 1.96 -5.74 -9.44
CA ILE A 175 2.81 -4.85 -8.64
C ILE A 175 2.26 -4.74 -7.23
N ASP A 176 3.11 -5.00 -6.25
CA ASP A 176 2.84 -4.71 -4.85
C ASP A 176 3.62 -3.47 -4.44
N ARG A 177 2.95 -2.56 -3.72
CA ARG A 177 3.51 -1.29 -3.28
C ARG A 177 3.34 -1.16 -1.79
N TYR A 178 4.43 -0.82 -1.12
CA TYR A 178 4.46 -0.63 0.31
C TYR A 178 5.00 0.75 0.64
N VAL A 179 4.44 1.36 1.69
CA VAL A 179 4.97 2.58 2.32
C VAL A 179 4.61 2.57 3.80
N ILE A 180 5.50 3.10 4.63
CA ILE A 180 5.23 3.36 6.04
C ILE A 180 4.96 4.86 6.18
N VAL A 181 3.78 5.22 6.68
CA VAL A 181 3.39 6.60 6.97
C VAL A 181 3.08 6.72 8.45
N ASP A 182 3.83 7.57 9.15
CA ASP A 182 3.65 7.80 10.60
C ASP A 182 3.68 6.50 11.42
N GLY A 183 4.53 5.55 11.00
CA GLY A 183 4.70 4.23 11.64
C GLY A 183 3.71 3.15 11.20
N VAL A 184 2.75 3.47 10.32
CA VAL A 184 1.75 2.53 9.80
C VAL A 184 2.16 2.07 8.40
N GLU A 185 2.35 0.76 8.22
CA GLU A 185 2.61 0.18 6.90
C GLU A 185 1.31 0.03 6.10
N LEU A 186 1.34 0.55 4.88
CA LEU A 186 0.29 0.51 3.89
C LEU A 186 0.82 -0.28 2.70
N ALA A 187 0.04 -1.26 2.23
CA ALA A 187 0.42 -2.22 1.24
C ALA A 187 -0.76 -2.58 0.32
N PHE A 188 -0.58 -2.45 -0.99
CA PHE A 188 -1.58 -2.91 -1.95
C PHE A 188 -0.96 -3.53 -3.19
N ARG A 189 -1.74 -4.39 -3.85
CA ARG A 189 -1.45 -5.03 -5.13
C ARG A 189 -2.31 -4.45 -6.24
N ARG A 190 -1.75 -4.31 -7.43
CA ARG A 190 -2.50 -4.07 -8.67
C ARG A 190 -2.00 -5.01 -9.77
N GLY A 191 -2.93 -5.71 -10.42
CA GLY A 191 -2.64 -6.53 -11.59
C GLY A 191 -2.67 -5.74 -12.88
N ARG A 192 -2.18 -6.38 -13.95
CA ARG A 192 -2.37 -5.91 -15.33
C ARG A 192 -3.86 -5.68 -15.62
N ASP A 193 -4.18 -4.58 -16.29
CA ASP A 193 -5.55 -4.18 -16.69
C ASP A 193 -6.54 -4.00 -15.51
N GLN A 194 -6.07 -3.95 -14.26
CA GLN A 194 -6.91 -3.69 -13.09
C GLN A 194 -6.89 -2.20 -12.74
N SER A 195 -8.05 -1.55 -12.77
CA SER A 195 -8.23 -0.20 -12.22
C SER A 195 -8.17 -0.20 -10.70
N ASP A 196 -8.72 -1.25 -10.09
CA ASP A 196 -8.77 -1.42 -8.65
C ASP A 196 -7.48 -2.00 -8.08
N TYR A 197 -7.23 -1.72 -6.81
CA TYR A 197 -6.16 -2.37 -6.05
C TYR A 197 -6.74 -3.32 -5.00
N THR A 198 -5.95 -4.33 -4.66
CA THR A 198 -6.23 -5.28 -3.58
C THR A 198 -5.36 -4.92 -2.36
N PRO A 199 -5.94 -4.63 -1.18
CA PRO A 199 -5.16 -4.46 0.05
C PRO A 199 -4.36 -5.72 0.39
N LEU A 200 -3.13 -5.54 0.85
CA LEU A 200 -2.26 -6.65 1.27
C LEU A 200 -2.11 -6.74 2.80
N ASN A 201 -2.68 -5.78 3.54
CA ASN A 201 -2.74 -5.77 4.99
C ASN A 201 -3.98 -5.03 5.49
N ASP A 202 -4.32 -5.21 6.76
CA ASP A 202 -5.52 -4.63 7.39
C ASP A 202 -5.44 -3.11 7.57
N ASN A 203 -4.23 -2.54 7.52
CA ASN A 203 -4.02 -1.09 7.61
C ASN A 203 -4.38 -0.37 6.31
N THR A 204 -4.40 -1.11 5.20
CA THR A 204 -4.70 -0.55 3.88
C THR A 204 -6.19 -0.65 3.63
N PRO A 205 -6.87 0.48 3.39
CA PRO A 205 -8.30 0.45 3.14
C PRO A 205 -8.57 -0.31 1.84
N PRO A 206 -9.74 -0.93 1.68
CA PRO A 206 -10.17 -1.37 0.36
C PRO A 206 -10.27 -0.17 -0.58
N ASN A 207 -10.07 -0.41 -1.87
CA ASN A 207 -10.26 0.63 -2.87
C ASN A 207 -11.67 1.21 -2.73
N LEU A 208 -11.78 2.50 -2.40
CA LEU A 208 -13.07 3.17 -2.50
C LEU A 208 -13.33 3.34 -4.00
N PRO A 209 -14.55 3.04 -4.50
CA PRO A 209 -14.89 3.26 -5.89
C PRO A 209 -14.50 4.69 -6.25
N SER A 210 -13.80 4.83 -7.36
CA SER A 210 -13.26 6.11 -7.77
C SER A 210 -14.40 7.12 -7.87
N THR A 211 -14.42 8.16 -7.05
CA THR A 211 -15.18 9.38 -7.35
C THR A 211 -14.42 10.12 -8.46
N GLU A 212 -14.26 9.48 -9.62
CA GLU A 212 -13.68 10.11 -10.79
C GLU A 212 -14.68 11.13 -11.34
N PRO A 213 -14.24 12.36 -11.65
CA PRO A 213 -14.95 13.18 -12.61
C PRO A 213 -15.05 12.38 -13.92
N SER A 214 -16.28 12.17 -14.38
CA SER A 214 -16.63 11.53 -15.65
C SER A 214 -15.76 12.04 -16.81
N GLY A 215 -14.69 11.33 -17.15
CA GLY A 215 -13.81 11.75 -18.25
C GLY A 215 -13.15 10.63 -19.05
N ARG A 216 -13.05 9.40 -18.51
CA ARG A 216 -12.25 8.34 -19.15
C ARG A 216 -12.96 7.01 -19.40
N LEU A 217 -14.29 6.99 -19.36
CA LEU A 217 -15.09 5.80 -19.74
C LEU A 217 -15.58 5.80 -21.21
N SER A 218 -15.43 6.88 -21.98
CA SER A 218 -16.01 6.94 -23.34
C SER A 218 -15.17 6.33 -24.47
N ARG A 219 -14.20 5.44 -24.21
CA ARG A 219 -13.45 4.80 -25.32
C ARG A 219 -13.39 3.29 -25.33
N MET A 220 -14.10 2.60 -24.44
CA MET A 220 -14.22 1.15 -24.50
C MET A 220 -15.66 0.73 -24.23
N THR A 221 -16.56 1.04 -25.17
CA THR A 221 -17.79 0.28 -25.47
C THR A 221 -18.51 1.00 -26.61
N GLY A 222 -18.60 0.33 -27.76
CA GLY A 222 -19.25 0.87 -28.95
C GLY A 222 -18.88 0.09 -30.19
N ASP A 223 -19.03 -1.23 -30.16
CA ASP A 223 -19.26 -1.99 -31.37
C ASP A 223 -20.73 -1.78 -31.76
N THR A 224 -20.99 -1.33 -32.98
CA THR A 224 -22.14 -1.74 -33.82
C THR A 224 -22.10 -0.99 -35.16
N SER A 225 -21.93 -1.77 -36.23
CA SER A 225 -22.55 -1.62 -37.55
C SER A 225 -23.06 -0.24 -37.99
N ALA A 226 -22.39 0.33 -38.99
CA ALA A 226 -23.04 0.91 -40.16
C ALA A 226 -22.32 0.27 -41.36
N GLY A 227 -22.98 -0.51 -42.22
CA GLY A 227 -24.17 -0.08 -42.93
C GLY A 227 -23.69 0.62 -44.21
N ILE A 228 -23.67 -0.16 -45.28
CA ILE A 228 -23.31 0.16 -46.66
C ILE A 228 -23.74 1.57 -47.08
N ASP A 229 -22.83 2.35 -47.67
CA ASP A 229 -23.21 3.23 -48.78
C ASP A 229 -22.22 3.07 -49.93
N SER A 230 -22.74 2.47 -50.99
CA SER A 230 -22.11 2.22 -52.27
C SER A 230 -22.53 3.34 -53.20
N SER A 231 -21.73 4.40 -53.32
CA SER A 231 -21.75 5.26 -54.50
C SER A 231 -20.46 6.08 -54.62
N LEU A 232 -20.03 6.25 -55.88
CA LEU A 232 -19.01 7.18 -56.39
C LEU A 232 -17.60 6.61 -56.65
N ALA A 233 -17.52 5.82 -57.72
CA ALA A 233 -16.69 6.19 -58.88
C ALA A 233 -17.59 6.09 -60.14
N PRO A 234 -17.32 6.72 -61.30
CA PRO A 234 -16.12 7.47 -61.71
C PRO A 234 -16.41 8.83 -62.41
N ALA A 235 -15.34 9.59 -62.69
CA ALA A 235 -15.08 10.24 -63.97
C ALA A 235 -13.57 10.50 -64.09
#